data_AF-A0A4U5X4Y8-F1
#
_entry.id   AF-A0A4U5X4Y8-F1
#
_cell.length_a   1.000
_cell.length_b   1.000
_cell.length_c   1.000
_cell.angle_alpha   90.00
_cell.angle_beta   90.00
_cell.angle_gamma   90.00
#
_symmetry.space_group_name_H-M   'P 1'
#
loop_
_entity.id
_entity.type
_entity.pdbx_description
1 polymer ?
#
loop_
_entity_poly.entity_id
_entity_poly.type
_entity_poly.pdbx_seq_one_letter_code
_entity_poly.pdbx_strand_id
1 'polypeptide(L)'
;MLAGALAGVLATGCGAPAATGADGAHTTAPAAASPAPPEDLCTRVVAHWSREVLDGTTYGDYQSMGLSNGQYEILRAVVDEARAEKRRAGAAAADALIGRRVREGCVAWYRSGGPGEGPWQ
;
A
#
# COMPACT_ATOMS: atom_id res chain seq x y z
N MET A 1 -6.59 49.91 8.02
CA MET A 1 -7.03 49.98 6.61
C MET A 1 -5.92 49.43 5.73
N LEU A 2 -6.14 48.31 5.05
CA LEU A 2 -5.59 48.04 3.72
C LEU A 2 -6.25 46.75 3.20
N ALA A 3 -7.16 46.97 2.25
CA ALA A 3 -7.90 45.97 1.50
C ALA A 3 -6.99 45.37 0.42
N GLY A 4 -7.11 44.06 0.19
CA GLY A 4 -6.48 43.36 -0.93
C GLY A 4 -7.49 42.41 -1.55
N ALA A 5 -8.33 42.91 -2.44
CA ALA A 5 -9.25 42.11 -3.23
C ALA A 5 -8.49 41.47 -4.40
N LEU A 6 -8.38 40.14 -4.42
CA LEU A 6 -7.87 39.38 -5.56
C LEU A 6 -9.02 39.13 -6.55
N ALA A 7 -8.98 39.84 -7.67
CA ALA A 7 -9.86 39.63 -8.81
C ALA A 7 -9.41 38.38 -9.60
N GLY A 8 -10.24 37.34 -9.62
CA GLY A 8 -10.07 36.18 -10.48
C GLY A 8 -10.64 36.45 -11.88
N VAL A 9 -9.76 36.45 -12.89
CA VAL A 9 -10.15 36.50 -14.31
C VAL A 9 -10.67 35.14 -14.74
N LEU A 10 -11.93 35.10 -15.20
CA LEU A 10 -12.52 33.98 -15.93
C LEU A 10 -12.40 34.26 -17.43
N ALA A 11 -11.67 33.42 -18.15
CA ALA A 11 -11.75 33.36 -19.61
C ALA A 11 -11.33 31.97 -20.14
N THR A 12 -12.36 31.16 -20.39
CA THR A 12 -12.59 30.35 -21.61
C THR A 12 -11.42 29.72 -22.36
N GLY A 13 -11.45 28.38 -22.43
CA GLY A 13 -10.68 27.59 -23.39
C GLY A 13 -11.28 26.19 -23.60
N CYS A 14 -12.56 26.07 -23.98
CA CYS A 14 -13.13 24.80 -24.44
C CYS A 14 -12.81 24.65 -25.94
N GLY A 15 -11.63 24.13 -26.25
CA GLY A 15 -11.26 23.77 -27.62
C GLY A 15 -11.77 22.37 -27.95
N ALA A 16 -12.83 22.29 -28.74
CA ALA A 16 -13.21 21.05 -29.43
C ALA A 16 -12.82 21.19 -30.91
N PRO A 17 -11.95 20.31 -31.47
CA PRO A 17 -11.89 20.08 -32.89
C PRO A 17 -12.85 18.95 -33.27
N ALA A 18 -13.67 19.25 -34.28
CA ALA A 18 -14.62 18.37 -34.91
C ALA A 18 -13.99 17.08 -35.44
N ALA A 19 -14.73 15.97 -35.29
CA ALA A 19 -14.46 14.70 -35.94
C ALA A 19 -14.59 14.86 -37.46
N THR A 20 -13.51 14.56 -38.20
CA THR A 20 -13.62 14.20 -39.62
C THR A 20 -12.50 13.23 -40.01
N GLY A 21 -12.88 11.96 -40.17
CA GLY A 21 -12.32 10.98 -41.13
C GLY A 21 -10.85 10.59 -41.07
N ALA A 22 -10.58 9.32 -40.73
CA ALA A 22 -9.79 8.39 -41.54
C ALA A 22 -9.71 7.03 -40.83
N ASP A 23 -10.15 5.99 -41.52
CA ASP A 23 -9.83 4.57 -41.36
C ASP A 23 -9.48 4.08 -39.94
N GLY A 24 -10.51 3.59 -39.25
CA GLY A 24 -10.40 2.96 -37.94
C GLY A 24 -9.61 1.65 -38.01
N ALA A 25 -8.28 1.74 -38.04
CA ALA A 25 -7.44 0.72 -37.46
C ALA A 25 -7.94 0.52 -36.02
N HIS A 26 -8.53 -0.65 -35.75
CA HIS A 26 -8.87 -1.04 -34.40
C HIS A 26 -7.58 -1.13 -33.59
N THR A 27 -7.14 -0.02 -33.01
CA THR A 27 -6.18 -0.02 -31.92
C THR A 27 -6.87 -0.73 -30.77
N THR A 28 -6.61 -2.03 -30.64
CA THR A 28 -6.99 -2.79 -29.45
C THR A 28 -6.38 -2.07 -28.26
N ALA A 29 -7.21 -1.35 -27.51
CA ALA A 29 -6.77 -0.74 -26.26
C ALA A 29 -6.17 -1.85 -25.39
N PRO A 30 -4.98 -1.66 -24.79
CA PRO A 30 -4.43 -2.65 -23.88
C PRO A 30 -5.46 -2.89 -22.77
N ALA A 31 -5.78 -4.16 -22.53
CA ALA A 31 -6.69 -4.54 -21.46
C ALA A 31 -6.16 -3.94 -20.14
N ALA A 32 -7.02 -3.19 -19.44
CA ALA A 32 -6.66 -2.62 -18.15
C ALA A 32 -6.30 -3.77 -17.19
N ALA A 33 -5.10 -3.73 -16.62
CA ALA A 33 -4.71 -4.69 -15.60
C ALA A 33 -5.67 -4.58 -14.41
N SER A 34 -6.22 -5.71 -13.97
CA SER A 34 -7.03 -5.72 -12.76
C SER A 34 -6.19 -5.32 -11.55
N PRO A 35 -6.74 -4.54 -10.61
CA PRO A 35 -6.01 -4.19 -9.39
C PRO A 35 -5.64 -5.45 -8.62
N ALA A 36 -4.44 -5.45 -8.03
CA ALA A 36 -4.01 -6.55 -7.17
C ALA A 36 -4.98 -6.71 -5.99
N PRO A 37 -5.24 -7.95 -5.53
CA PRO A 37 -5.96 -8.19 -4.30
C PRO A 37 -5.38 -7.38 -3.12
N PRO A 38 -6.21 -6.85 -2.23
CA PRO A 38 -5.75 -5.98 -1.15
C PRO A 38 -4.80 -6.71 -0.17
N GLU A 39 -4.96 -8.02 0.02
CA GLU A 39 -4.04 -8.86 0.80
C GLU A 39 -2.63 -8.94 0.20
N ASP A 40 -2.49 -8.82 -1.13
CA ASP A 40 -1.18 -8.82 -1.79
C ASP A 40 -0.47 -7.49 -1.56
N LEU A 41 -1.21 -6.37 -1.56
CA LEU A 41 -0.65 -5.07 -1.20
C LEU A 41 -0.20 -5.05 0.27
N CYS A 42 -1.06 -5.55 1.18
CA CYS A 42 -0.70 -5.74 2.59
C CYS A 42 0.59 -6.57 2.71
N THR A 43 0.68 -7.68 1.97
CA THR A 43 1.83 -8.57 2.04
C THR A 43 3.12 -7.86 1.64
N ARG A 44 3.11 -7.08 0.57
CA ARG A 44 4.30 -6.35 0.11
C ARG A 44 4.75 -5.29 1.10
N VAL A 45 3.82 -4.46 1.59
CA VAL A 45 4.16 -3.33 2.46
C VAL A 45 4.63 -3.82 3.83
N VAL A 46 3.92 -4.79 4.43
CA VAL A 46 4.31 -5.35 5.73
C VAL A 46 5.62 -6.11 5.66
N ALA A 47 5.89 -6.87 4.58
CA ALA A 47 7.16 -7.58 4.42
C ALA A 47 8.34 -6.62 4.25
N HIS A 48 8.16 -5.52 3.50
CA HIS A 48 9.19 -4.48 3.36
C HIS A 48 9.59 -3.91 4.73
N TRP A 49 8.61 -3.44 5.49
CA TRP A 49 8.88 -2.85 6.81
C TRP A 49 9.37 -3.87 7.84
N SER A 50 8.93 -5.13 7.74
CA SER A 50 9.43 -6.19 8.63
C SER A 50 10.94 -6.41 8.46
N ARG A 51 11.45 -6.31 7.22
CA ARG A 51 12.89 -6.40 6.93
C ARG A 51 13.65 -5.19 7.47
N GLU A 52 13.15 -3.98 7.19
CA GLU A 52 13.76 -2.73 7.70
C GLU A 52 13.86 -2.71 9.24
N VAL A 53 12.81 -3.15 9.94
CA VAL A 53 12.78 -3.20 11.41
C VAL A 53 13.65 -4.35 11.95
N LEU A 54 13.77 -5.46 11.21
CA LEU A 54 14.65 -6.56 11.59
C LEU A 54 16.15 -6.19 11.47
N ASP A 55 16.49 -5.26 10.58
CA ASP A 55 17.86 -4.88 10.26
C ASP A 55 18.39 -3.64 10.99
N GLY A 56 17.60 -3.07 11.90
CA GLY A 56 18.12 -2.15 12.93
C GLY A 56 17.33 -0.88 13.14
N THR A 57 16.24 -0.68 12.39
CA THR A 57 15.32 0.41 12.69
C THR A 57 14.41 0.03 13.86
N THR A 58 14.18 0.98 14.77
CA THR A 58 13.03 0.86 15.68
C THR A 58 11.75 0.94 14.87
N TYR A 59 10.62 0.51 15.44
CA TYR A 59 9.33 0.78 14.83
C TYR A 59 9.19 2.28 14.57
N GLY A 60 8.90 2.65 13.33
CA GLY A 60 8.43 3.98 13.01
C GLY A 60 7.01 4.19 13.55
N ASP A 61 6.56 5.44 13.56
CA ASP A 61 5.14 5.72 13.67
C ASP A 61 4.42 5.07 12.46
N TYR A 62 3.40 4.25 12.74
CA TYR A 62 2.81 3.39 11.73
C TYR A 62 2.08 4.18 10.63
N GLN A 63 1.59 5.38 10.94
CA GLN A 63 1.00 6.30 9.95
C GLN A 63 2.07 6.83 9.00
N SER A 64 3.24 7.19 9.52
CA SER A 64 4.39 7.60 8.72
C SER A 64 4.93 6.48 7.82
N MET A 65 4.73 5.22 8.22
CA MET A 65 5.04 4.03 7.43
C MET A 65 3.97 3.69 6.37
N GLY A 66 2.86 4.43 6.35
CA GLY A 66 1.71 4.15 5.47
C GLY A 66 0.98 2.85 5.83
N LEU A 67 1.10 2.38 7.08
CA LEU A 67 0.43 1.19 7.57
C LEU A 67 -0.92 1.55 8.17
N SER A 68 -1.91 0.67 8.01
CA SER A 68 -3.09 0.69 8.89
C SER A 68 -2.75 0.06 10.25
N ASN A 69 -3.59 0.28 11.26
CA ASN A 69 -3.38 -0.34 12.58
C ASN A 69 -3.30 -1.88 12.49
N GLY A 70 -4.19 -2.52 11.72
CA GLY A 70 -4.17 -3.97 11.54
C GLY A 70 -2.89 -4.47 10.85
N GLN A 71 -2.38 -3.75 9.85
CA GLN A 71 -1.10 -4.08 9.21
C GLN A 71 0.08 -3.91 10.17
N TYR A 72 0.04 -2.89 11.03
CA TYR A 72 1.05 -2.67 12.05
C TYR A 72 1.06 -3.80 13.10
N GLU A 73 -0.10 -4.31 13.50
CA GLU A 73 -0.20 -5.48 14.37
C GLU A 73 0.46 -6.72 13.75
N ILE A 74 0.18 -6.99 12.47
CA ILE A 74 0.82 -8.09 11.74
C ILE A 74 2.35 -7.89 11.71
N LEU A 75 2.81 -6.68 11.39
CA LEU A 75 4.23 -6.34 11.37
C LEU A 75 4.89 -6.64 12.72
N ARG A 76 4.30 -6.21 13.84
CA ARG A 76 4.88 -6.42 15.17
C ARG A 76 5.03 -7.89 15.51
N ALA A 77 4.00 -8.70 15.23
CA ALA A 77 4.01 -10.14 15.47
C ALA A 77 5.08 -10.85 14.61
N VAL A 78 5.13 -10.52 13.31
CA VAL A 78 6.11 -11.10 12.37
C VAL A 78 7.54 -10.76 12.76
N VAL A 79 7.82 -9.50 13.11
CA VAL A 79 9.16 -9.07 13.49
C VAL A 79 9.63 -9.75 14.77
N ASP A 80 8.74 -9.98 15.74
CA ASP A 80 9.07 -10.73 16.94
C ASP A 80 9.49 -12.18 16.63
N GLU A 81 8.67 -12.89 15.83
CA GLU A 81 9.00 -14.25 15.35
C GLU A 81 10.31 -14.26 14.53
N ALA A 82 10.49 -13.29 13.63
CA ALA A 82 11.67 -13.20 12.78
C ALA A 82 12.94 -12.91 13.58
N ARG A 83 12.86 -12.12 14.65
CA ARG A 83 13.99 -11.90 15.58
C ARG A 83 14.36 -13.19 16.29
N ALA A 84 13.38 -13.97 16.73
CA ALA A 84 13.63 -15.28 17.32
C ALA A 84 14.29 -16.23 16.32
N GLU A 85 13.79 -16.29 15.10
CA GLU A 85 14.35 -17.16 14.06
C GLU A 85 15.73 -16.72 13.59
N LYS A 86 15.99 -15.40 13.51
CA LYS A 86 17.33 -14.85 13.20
C LYS A 86 18.37 -15.33 14.21
N ARG A 87 18.02 -15.37 15.51
CA ARG A 87 18.90 -15.90 16.57
C ARG A 87 19.11 -17.41 16.47
N ARG A 88 18.12 -18.17 16.01
CA ARG A 88 18.15 -19.63 15.95
C ARG A 88 18.83 -20.18 14.69
N ALA A 89 18.54 -19.58 13.54
CA ALA A 89 18.85 -20.14 12.22
C ALA A 89 19.43 -19.10 11.23
N GLY A 90 19.66 -17.86 11.67
CA GLY A 90 20.32 -16.81 10.89
C GLY A 90 19.37 -15.97 10.03
N ALA A 91 19.95 -14.98 9.35
CA ALA A 91 19.19 -13.94 8.64
C ALA A 91 18.34 -14.48 7.48
N ALA A 92 18.86 -15.44 6.71
CA ALA A 92 18.12 -16.02 5.59
C ALA A 92 16.86 -16.79 6.04
N ALA A 93 16.95 -17.50 7.17
CA ALA A 93 15.80 -18.19 7.76
C ALA A 93 14.73 -17.19 8.23
N ALA A 94 15.17 -16.07 8.83
CA ALA A 94 14.28 -15.00 9.25
C ALA A 94 13.58 -14.31 8.07
N ASP A 95 14.28 -14.02 6.97
CA ASP A 95 13.66 -13.44 5.77
C ASP A 95 12.61 -14.39 5.15
N ALA A 96 12.94 -15.68 5.06
CA ALA A 96 12.00 -16.69 4.59
C ALA A 96 10.77 -16.81 5.51
N LEU A 97 10.95 -16.67 6.83
CA LEU A 97 9.85 -16.63 7.80
C LEU A 97 8.98 -15.40 7.60
N ILE A 98 9.57 -14.21 7.45
CA ILE A 98 8.85 -12.96 7.18
C ILE A 98 7.91 -13.14 5.99
N GLY A 99 8.41 -13.63 4.86
CA GLY A 99 7.60 -13.80 3.65
C GLY A 99 6.37 -14.71 3.87
N ARG A 100 6.54 -15.82 4.59
CA ARG A 100 5.43 -16.75 4.88
C ARG A 100 4.41 -16.14 5.87
N ARG A 101 4.90 -15.62 7.00
CA ARG A 101 4.04 -15.13 8.08
C ARG A 101 3.27 -13.88 7.71
N VAL A 102 3.88 -12.97 6.95
CA VAL A 102 3.18 -11.78 6.47
C VAL A 102 2.02 -12.18 5.54
N ARG A 103 2.26 -13.12 4.61
CA ARG A 103 1.21 -13.59 3.71
C ARG A 103 0.06 -14.25 4.49
N GLU A 104 0.38 -15.14 5.43
CA GLU A 104 -0.61 -15.78 6.30
C GLU A 104 -1.44 -14.75 7.09
N GLY A 105 -0.77 -13.79 7.73
CA GLY A 105 -1.40 -12.74 8.54
C GLY A 105 -2.29 -11.82 7.71
N CYS A 106 -1.82 -11.35 6.55
CA CYS A 106 -2.61 -10.49 5.65
C CYS A 106 -3.84 -11.22 5.11
N VAL A 107 -3.70 -12.48 4.66
CA VAL A 107 -4.84 -13.29 4.19
C VAL A 107 -5.85 -13.51 5.32
N ALA A 108 -5.39 -13.83 6.52
CA ALA A 108 -6.27 -14.03 7.67
C ALA A 108 -7.02 -12.74 8.04
N TRP A 109 -6.32 -11.61 8.09
CA TRP A 109 -6.92 -10.32 8.45
C TRP A 109 -7.97 -9.84 7.46
N TYR A 110 -7.73 -9.99 6.14
CA TYR A 110 -8.74 -9.64 5.14
C TYR A 110 -9.93 -10.61 5.10
N ARG A 111 -9.73 -11.89 5.47
CA ARG A 111 -10.85 -12.83 5.66
C ARG A 111 -11.72 -12.48 6.86
N SER A 112 -11.16 -11.82 7.88
CA SER A 112 -11.88 -11.35 9.06
C SER A 112 -12.31 -9.88 8.95
N GLY A 113 -12.54 -9.37 7.74
CA GLY A 113 -13.09 -8.02 7.52
C GLY A 113 -12.09 -6.90 7.25
N GLY A 114 -10.78 -7.14 7.43
CA GLY A 114 -9.73 -6.20 7.03
C GLY A 114 -9.83 -4.81 7.70
N PRO A 115 -9.39 -3.74 7.01
CA PRO A 115 -9.48 -2.38 7.53
C PRO A 115 -10.94 -1.90 7.53
N GLY A 116 -11.51 -1.72 8.72
CA GLY A 116 -12.88 -1.22 8.92
C GLY A 116 -13.64 -1.93 10.04
N GLU A 117 -13.37 -3.20 10.34
CA GLU A 117 -14.09 -3.95 11.38
C GLU A 117 -13.57 -3.72 12.83
N GLY A 118 -13.02 -2.55 13.11
CA GLY A 118 -12.58 -2.17 14.46
C GLY A 118 -13.69 -1.46 15.27
N PRO A 119 -13.54 -1.32 16.60
CA PRO A 119 -14.54 -0.74 17.50
C PRO A 119 -14.85 0.76 17.28
N TRP A 120 -14.34 1.37 16.21
CA TRP A 120 -14.51 2.78 15.85
C TRP A 120 -15.20 2.93 14.49
N GLN A 121 -16.35 2.25 14.36
CA GLN A 121 -17.35 2.55 13.33
C GLN A 121 -18.19 3.76 13.77
#